data_AF-A0A7X6Z909-F1
#
_entry.id   AF-A0A7X6Z909-F1
#
_cell.length_a   1.000
_cell.length_b   1.000
_cell.length_c   1.000
_cell.angle_alpha   90.00
_cell.angle_beta   90.00
_cell.angle_gamma   90.00
#
_symmetry.space_group_name_H-M   'P 1'
#
loop_
_entity.id
_entity.type
_entity.pdbx_description
1 polymer ?
#
loop_
_entity_poly.entity_id
_entity_poly.type
_entity_poly.pdbx_seq_one_letter_code
_entity_poly.pdbx_strand_id
1 'polypeptide(L)'
;MIAYFSATGNSLYVAQKLAARLDDRLVSMADSLKTGQTTYALSDGESVGLVLPVYFYTVPLLVRQWMSRLRLMGKHKPFVFAVLTCGGQTGQAGRILTRLLLRERLDLQYLASVVLPDNYIPLLTVPEPERQQHLFLAADQALVTIAGQLKQKISGDHDTNKSALAPLLTAFAAPLYKNGRKTDPFYATDRCTNCGLCERICPDNIIALPDGKPVWNAPYCTHCLACLHRCPVEAIQYGRRTVAKTRYVNPHVTWPV
;
A
#
# COMPACT_ATOMS: atom_id res chain seq x y z
N MET A 1 -15.82 -5.56 -5.51
CA MET A 1 -15.13 -4.78 -4.46
C MET A 1 -13.68 -4.49 -4.83
N ILE A 2 -13.13 -3.35 -4.39
CA ILE A 2 -11.71 -3.01 -4.51
C ILE A 2 -11.09 -2.84 -3.12
N ALA A 3 -10.30 -3.83 -2.69
CA ALA A 3 -9.53 -3.75 -1.46
C ALA A 3 -8.20 -3.02 -1.70
N TYR A 4 -7.81 -2.15 -0.77
CA TYR A 4 -6.57 -1.39 -0.88
C TYR A 4 -5.81 -1.31 0.45
N PHE A 5 -4.48 -1.19 0.35
CA PHE A 5 -3.65 -0.74 1.46
C PHE A 5 -2.89 0.51 1.01
N SER A 6 -2.89 1.55 1.85
CA SER A 6 -2.09 2.75 1.60
C SER A 6 -1.56 3.30 2.92
N ALA A 7 -0.48 4.07 2.86
CA ALA A 7 0.06 4.80 4.01
C ALA A 7 0.13 6.29 3.71
N THR A 8 0.70 6.65 2.56
CA THR A 8 0.87 8.02 2.10
C THR A 8 -0.20 8.45 1.09
N GLY A 9 -1.10 7.57 0.68
CA GLY A 9 -2.24 7.91 -0.20
C GLY A 9 -2.08 7.52 -1.67
N ASN A 10 -0.90 7.09 -2.13
CA ASN A 10 -0.69 6.70 -3.54
C ASN A 10 -1.60 5.55 -3.99
N SER A 11 -1.66 4.47 -3.22
CA SER A 11 -2.53 3.34 -3.53
C SER A 11 -4.01 3.67 -3.30
N LEU A 12 -4.33 4.56 -2.34
CA LEU A 12 -5.69 5.07 -2.16
C LEU A 12 -6.16 5.87 -3.39
N TYR A 13 -5.28 6.71 -3.95
CA TYR A 13 -5.53 7.47 -5.17
C TYR A 13 -5.94 6.56 -6.33
N VAL A 14 -5.14 5.51 -6.57
CA VAL A 14 -5.45 4.50 -7.59
C VAL A 14 -6.76 3.77 -7.28
N ALA A 15 -6.96 3.34 -6.04
CA ALA A 15 -8.16 2.62 -5.65
C ALA A 15 -9.43 3.47 -5.87
N GLN A 16 -9.44 4.74 -5.44
CA GLN A 16 -10.57 5.66 -5.62
C GLN A 16 -10.87 5.91 -7.10
N LYS A 17 -9.84 6.12 -7.92
CA LYS A 17 -10.00 6.36 -9.37
C LYS A 17 -10.54 5.13 -10.11
N LEU A 18 -10.14 3.92 -9.71
CA LEU A 18 -10.66 2.67 -10.26
C LEU A 18 -12.09 2.40 -9.76
N ALA A 19 -12.34 2.55 -8.46
CA ALA A 19 -13.66 2.38 -7.86
C ALA A 19 -14.72 3.25 -8.55
N ALA A 20 -14.41 4.54 -8.76
CA ALA A 20 -15.30 5.44 -9.48
C ALA A 20 -15.55 5.05 -10.95
N ARG A 21 -14.56 4.45 -11.62
CA ARG A 21 -14.68 4.03 -13.03
C ARG A 21 -15.40 2.70 -13.21
N LEU A 22 -15.27 1.81 -12.22
CA LEU A 22 -15.81 0.46 -12.23
C LEU A 22 -17.13 0.35 -11.47
N ASP A 23 -17.59 1.46 -10.87
CA ASP A 23 -18.77 1.51 -9.99
C ASP A 23 -18.70 0.47 -8.87
N ASP A 24 -17.57 0.46 -8.15
CA ASP A 24 -17.26 -0.56 -7.17
C ASP A 24 -16.91 0.06 -5.80
N ARG A 25 -17.21 -0.68 -4.73
CA ARG A 25 -16.97 -0.24 -3.35
C ARG A 25 -15.52 -0.42 -2.94
N LEU A 26 -15.02 0.50 -2.13
CA LEU A 26 -13.69 0.43 -1.54
C LEU A 26 -13.68 -0.35 -0.22
N VAL A 27 -12.59 -1.07 0.01
CA VAL A 27 -12.32 -1.79 1.27
C VAL A 27 -10.91 -1.47 1.74
N SER A 28 -10.77 -0.80 2.88
CA SER A 28 -9.46 -0.55 3.50
C SER A 28 -8.95 -1.81 4.20
N MET A 29 -7.82 -2.36 3.75
CA MET A 29 -7.21 -3.55 4.36
C MET A 29 -6.75 -3.27 5.81
N ALA A 30 -6.34 -2.03 6.09
CA ALA A 30 -5.94 -1.62 7.44
C ALA A 30 -7.16 -1.61 8.38
N ASP A 31 -8.25 -0.96 7.98
CA ASP A 31 -9.45 -0.89 8.81
C ASP A 31 -10.11 -2.26 8.96
N SER A 32 -10.06 -3.10 7.91
CA SER A 32 -10.50 -4.50 7.97
C SER A 32 -9.80 -5.28 9.08
N LEU A 33 -8.48 -5.13 9.20
CA LEU A 33 -7.69 -5.80 10.24
C LEU A 33 -7.96 -5.23 11.62
N LYS A 34 -8.12 -3.89 11.72
CA LYS A 34 -8.38 -3.19 12.98
C LYS A 34 -9.75 -3.52 13.57
N THR A 35 -10.77 -3.63 12.70
CA THR A 35 -12.16 -3.91 13.10
C THR A 35 -12.48 -5.40 13.14
N GLY A 36 -11.65 -6.26 12.55
CA GLY A 36 -11.93 -7.69 12.38
C GLY A 36 -12.86 -8.00 11.20
N GLN A 37 -13.31 -7.00 10.43
CA GLN A 37 -14.13 -7.21 9.23
C GLN A 37 -13.27 -7.78 8.08
N THR A 38 -13.12 -9.10 8.01
CA THR A 38 -12.36 -9.79 6.95
C THR A 38 -13.20 -10.76 6.12
N THR A 39 -14.52 -10.80 6.35
CA THR A 39 -15.47 -11.59 5.57
C THR A 39 -16.32 -10.67 4.68
N TYR A 40 -16.45 -11.02 3.40
CA TYR A 40 -17.18 -10.22 2.42
C TYR A 40 -18.09 -11.10 1.57
N ALA A 41 -19.37 -10.74 1.53
CA ALA A 41 -20.30 -11.27 0.54
C ALA A 41 -20.01 -10.63 -0.82
N LEU A 42 -20.06 -11.46 -1.86
CA LEU A 42 -19.90 -11.07 -3.26
C LEU A 42 -21.21 -11.31 -4.00
N SER A 43 -21.61 -10.33 -4.80
CA SER A 43 -22.70 -10.48 -5.75
C SER A 43 -22.29 -11.39 -6.92
N ASP A 44 -23.27 -11.93 -7.64
CA ASP A 44 -22.96 -12.78 -8.79
C ASP A 44 -22.21 -11.98 -9.87
N GLY A 45 -21.09 -12.52 -10.33
CA GLY A 45 -20.21 -11.85 -11.29
C GLY A 45 -19.35 -10.69 -10.75
N GLU A 46 -19.43 -10.37 -9.44
CA GLU A 46 -18.62 -9.32 -8.80
C GLU A 46 -17.12 -9.66 -8.84
N SER A 47 -16.30 -8.69 -9.25
CA SER A 47 -14.85 -8.80 -9.25
C SER A 47 -14.25 -8.46 -7.89
N VAL A 48 -13.05 -9.00 -7.61
CA VAL A 48 -12.24 -8.64 -6.44
C VAL A 48 -10.95 -7.97 -6.91
N GLY A 49 -10.85 -6.67 -6.68
CA GLY A 49 -9.69 -5.86 -6.97
C GLY A 49 -8.76 -5.70 -5.77
N LEU A 50 -7.45 -5.75 -6.00
CA LEU A 50 -6.42 -5.46 -5.01
C LEU A 50 -5.55 -4.28 -5.46
N VAL A 51 -5.48 -3.22 -4.67
CA VAL A 51 -4.61 -2.07 -4.93
C VAL A 51 -3.62 -1.88 -3.80
N LEU A 52 -2.33 -2.08 -4.06
CA LEU A 52 -1.34 -2.13 -2.98
C LEU A 52 0.04 -1.61 -3.41
N PRO A 53 0.83 -1.04 -2.47
CA PRO A 53 2.16 -0.59 -2.75
C PRO A 53 3.15 -1.75 -2.80
N VAL A 54 4.18 -1.62 -3.62
CA VAL A 54 5.34 -2.52 -3.62
C VAL A 54 6.33 -2.05 -2.58
N TYR A 55 6.62 -2.90 -1.59
CA TYR A 55 7.66 -2.65 -0.58
C TYR A 55 8.83 -3.58 -0.87
N PHE A 56 9.97 -3.00 -1.27
CA PHE A 56 11.21 -3.75 -1.56
C PHE A 56 10.97 -4.94 -2.51
N TYR A 57 10.28 -4.67 -3.63
CA TYR A 57 9.94 -5.67 -4.65
C TYR A 57 9.10 -6.85 -4.12
N THR A 58 8.45 -6.67 -2.97
CA THR A 58 7.51 -7.63 -2.38
C THR A 58 6.23 -6.95 -1.92
N VAL A 59 5.32 -7.77 -1.38
CA VAL A 59 4.03 -7.35 -0.84
C VAL A 59 4.20 -6.97 0.65
N PRO A 60 3.60 -5.85 1.12
CA PRO A 60 3.66 -5.41 2.50
C PRO A 60 3.21 -6.47 3.51
N LEU A 61 3.75 -6.41 4.74
CA LEU A 61 3.36 -7.34 5.81
C LEU A 61 1.85 -7.30 6.08
N LEU A 62 1.28 -6.09 6.20
CA LEU A 62 -0.15 -5.90 6.43
C LEU A 62 -1.01 -6.58 5.37
N VAL A 63 -0.66 -6.44 4.09
CA VAL A 63 -1.41 -7.08 2.99
C VAL A 63 -1.38 -8.61 3.15
N ARG A 64 -0.23 -9.19 3.52
CA ARG A 64 -0.13 -10.63 3.78
C ARG A 64 -1.01 -11.07 4.95
N GLN A 65 -1.05 -10.28 6.02
CA GLN A 65 -1.91 -10.53 7.18
C GLN A 65 -3.39 -10.46 6.80
N TRP A 66 -3.79 -9.42 6.07
CA TRP A 66 -5.16 -9.27 5.58
C TRP A 66 -5.58 -10.44 4.69
N MET A 67 -4.76 -10.82 3.71
CA MET A 67 -5.05 -11.95 2.83
C MET A 67 -5.26 -13.26 3.59
N SER A 68 -4.44 -13.55 4.61
CA SER A 68 -4.58 -14.80 5.40
C SER A 68 -5.92 -14.90 6.17
N ARG A 69 -6.56 -13.75 6.43
CA ARG A 69 -7.84 -13.64 7.14
C ARG A 69 -9.03 -13.42 6.20
N LEU A 70 -8.77 -13.19 4.91
CA LEU A 70 -9.80 -12.88 3.93
C LEU A 70 -10.72 -14.09 3.75
N ARG A 71 -12.03 -13.85 3.83
CA ARG A 71 -13.06 -14.82 3.48
C ARG A 71 -14.02 -14.17 2.49
N LEU A 72 -14.23 -14.82 1.36
CA LEU A 72 -15.14 -14.36 0.32
C LEU A 72 -16.31 -15.35 0.24
N MET A 73 -17.53 -14.84 0.33
CA MET A 73 -18.76 -15.62 0.26
C MET A 73 -19.47 -15.26 -1.04
N GLY A 74 -19.47 -16.17 -2.01
CA GLY A 74 -20.13 -15.99 -3.29
C GLY A 74 -20.45 -17.34 -3.93
N LYS A 75 -21.39 -17.35 -4.90
CA LYS A 75 -21.77 -18.57 -5.61
C LYS A 75 -20.66 -19.11 -6.51
N HIS A 76 -19.86 -18.21 -7.09
CA HIS A 76 -18.83 -18.52 -8.07
C HIS A 76 -17.48 -17.90 -7.65
N LYS A 77 -16.39 -18.46 -8.20
CA LYS A 77 -15.06 -17.83 -8.06
C LYS A 77 -15.09 -16.44 -8.73
N PRO A 78 -14.65 -15.38 -8.03
CA PRO A 78 -14.67 -14.03 -8.59
C PRO A 78 -13.58 -13.83 -9.62
N PHE A 79 -13.75 -12.82 -10.49
CA PHE A 79 -12.65 -12.32 -11.30
C PHE A 79 -11.69 -11.51 -10.41
N VAL A 80 -10.43 -11.92 -10.30
CA VAL A 80 -9.44 -11.25 -9.42
C VAL A 80 -8.45 -10.43 -10.22
N PHE A 81 -8.32 -9.15 -9.87
CA PHE A 81 -7.32 -8.26 -10.45
C PHE A 81 -6.46 -7.59 -9.39
N ALA A 82 -5.26 -7.18 -9.77
CA ALA A 82 -4.36 -6.41 -8.92
C ALA A 82 -3.72 -5.23 -9.67
N VAL A 83 -3.61 -4.09 -9.00
CA VAL A 83 -2.87 -2.92 -9.47
C VAL A 83 -1.82 -2.55 -8.42
N LEU A 84 -0.55 -2.74 -8.79
CA LEU A 84 0.59 -2.45 -7.93
C LEU A 84 1.02 -1.00 -8.07
N THR A 85 1.17 -0.27 -6.97
CA THR A 85 1.79 1.07 -7.01
C THR A 85 3.26 1.01 -6.63
N CYS A 86 4.14 1.66 -7.38
CA CYS A 86 5.58 1.68 -7.12
C CYS A 86 6.22 3.02 -7.47
N GLY A 87 7.44 3.27 -6.98
CA GLY A 87 8.23 4.45 -7.37
C GLY A 87 9.03 4.30 -8.66
N GLY A 88 9.14 3.07 -9.17
CA GLY A 88 9.81 2.81 -10.44
C GLY A 88 9.70 1.37 -10.93
N GLN A 89 9.90 0.39 -10.06
CA GLN A 89 9.82 -1.03 -10.45
C GLN A 89 9.05 -1.88 -9.44
N THR A 90 8.40 -2.93 -9.93
CA THR A 90 7.60 -3.87 -9.13
C THR A 90 8.38 -5.11 -8.68
N GLY A 91 9.50 -5.42 -9.34
CA GLY A 91 10.29 -6.63 -9.12
C GLY A 91 9.42 -7.90 -9.19
N GLN A 92 9.46 -8.79 -8.19
CA GLN A 92 8.60 -9.97 -8.15
C GLN A 92 7.31 -9.79 -7.32
N ALA A 93 6.92 -8.57 -6.96
CA ALA A 93 5.73 -8.35 -6.12
C ALA A 93 4.47 -9.00 -6.71
N GLY A 94 4.26 -8.90 -8.03
CA GLY A 94 3.16 -9.57 -8.73
C GLY A 94 3.20 -11.10 -8.59
N ARG A 95 4.33 -11.74 -8.89
CA ARG A 95 4.52 -13.19 -8.76
C ARG A 95 4.32 -13.67 -7.32
N ILE A 96 4.78 -12.88 -6.34
CA ILE A 96 4.60 -13.16 -4.92
C ILE A 96 3.12 -13.04 -4.54
N LEU A 97 2.42 -12.02 -5.03
CA LEU A 97 0.99 -11.83 -4.82
C LEU A 97 0.18 -13.00 -5.41
N THR A 98 0.48 -13.44 -6.63
CA THR A 98 -0.14 -14.62 -7.25
C THR A 98 -0.02 -15.84 -6.34
N ARG A 99 1.16 -16.10 -5.78
CA ARG A 99 1.36 -17.23 -4.86
C ARG A 99 0.57 -17.09 -3.56
N LEU A 100 0.38 -15.87 -3.06
CA LEU A 100 -0.44 -15.62 -1.88
C LEU A 100 -1.91 -15.86 -2.18
N LEU A 101 -2.41 -15.40 -3.33
CA LEU A 101 -3.78 -15.62 -3.77
C LEU A 101 -4.09 -17.12 -3.97
N LEU A 102 -3.17 -17.86 -4.57
CA LEU A 102 -3.33 -19.30 -4.78
C LEU A 102 -3.50 -20.09 -3.46
N ARG A 103 -2.86 -19.64 -2.36
CA ARG A 103 -3.05 -20.25 -1.03
C ARG A 103 -4.46 -20.06 -0.50
N GLU A 104 -5.09 -18.95 -0.87
CA GLU A 104 -6.49 -18.63 -0.56
C GLU A 104 -7.45 -19.15 -1.65
N ARG A 105 -6.97 -20.03 -2.56
CA ARG A 105 -7.75 -20.62 -3.68
C ARG A 105 -8.30 -19.59 -4.68
N LEU A 106 -7.62 -18.45 -4.79
CA LEU A 106 -7.93 -17.38 -5.72
C LEU A 106 -6.89 -17.33 -6.85
N ASP A 107 -7.37 -17.05 -8.06
CA ASP A 107 -6.57 -17.02 -9.27
C ASP A 107 -6.42 -15.57 -9.72
N LEU A 108 -5.19 -15.02 -9.72
CA LEU A 108 -4.95 -13.67 -10.22
C LEU A 108 -5.08 -13.64 -11.74
N GLN A 109 -6.12 -13.01 -12.26
CA GLN A 109 -6.43 -13.01 -13.69
C GLN A 109 -5.93 -11.77 -14.40
N TYR A 110 -5.83 -10.63 -13.72
CA TYR A 110 -5.29 -9.41 -14.28
C TYR A 110 -4.30 -8.76 -13.33
N LEU A 111 -3.11 -8.42 -13.82
CA LEU A 111 -2.10 -7.68 -13.06
C LEU A 111 -1.68 -6.44 -13.86
N ALA A 112 -1.65 -5.28 -13.23
CA ALA A 112 -1.07 -4.06 -13.77
C ALA A 112 -0.26 -3.32 -12.71
N SER A 113 0.44 -2.26 -13.12
CA SER A 113 1.15 -1.39 -12.20
C SER A 113 1.06 0.09 -12.60
N VAL A 114 1.22 0.96 -11.60
CA VAL A 114 1.18 2.41 -11.75
C VAL A 114 2.36 3.00 -10.99
N VAL A 115 3.16 3.83 -11.68
CA VAL A 115 4.27 4.55 -11.05
C VAL A 115 3.76 5.85 -10.44
N LEU A 116 4.10 6.08 -9.18
CA LEU A 116 3.71 7.25 -8.39
C LEU A 116 4.92 7.75 -7.58
N PRO A 117 4.87 8.94 -6.97
CA PRO A 117 6.02 9.47 -6.24
C PRO A 117 6.54 8.51 -5.15
N ASP A 118 7.85 8.27 -5.18
CA ASP A 118 8.55 7.53 -4.13
C ASP A 118 8.39 8.25 -2.78
N ASN A 119 8.20 7.44 -1.73
CA ASN A 119 7.99 7.96 -0.38
C ASN A 119 8.75 7.18 0.70
N TYR A 120 9.61 6.23 0.34
CA TYR A 120 10.45 5.55 1.33
C TYR A 120 11.69 6.37 1.68
N ILE A 121 11.49 7.44 2.46
CA ILE A 121 12.53 8.42 2.79
C ILE A 121 13.69 7.96 3.69
N PRO A 122 13.66 6.78 4.37
CA PRO A 122 14.86 6.26 5.00
C PRO A 122 16.01 5.93 4.04
N LEU A 123 15.71 5.72 2.75
CA LEU A 123 16.71 5.46 1.70
C LEU A 123 16.61 6.43 0.51
N LEU A 124 15.41 6.91 0.20
CA LEU A 124 15.15 7.71 -1.00
C LEU A 124 14.83 9.17 -0.64
N THR A 125 14.58 9.98 -1.66
CA THR A 125 14.09 11.35 -1.52
C THR A 125 12.77 11.45 -2.26
N VAL A 126 11.82 12.20 -1.70
CA VAL A 126 10.56 12.49 -2.38
C VAL A 126 10.86 13.30 -3.63
N PRO A 127 10.34 12.93 -4.82
CA PRO A 127 10.56 13.70 -6.04
C PRO A 127 10.07 15.15 -5.91
N GLU A 128 10.71 16.07 -6.63
CA GLU A 128 10.26 17.47 -6.68
C GLU A 128 8.83 17.61 -7.22
N PRO A 129 8.07 18.66 -6.83
CA PRO A 129 6.65 18.82 -7.17
C PRO A 129 6.33 18.67 -8.66
N GLU A 130 7.15 19.23 -9.55
CA GLU A 130 6.98 19.10 -11.01
C GLU A 130 7.04 17.64 -11.46
N ARG A 131 8.01 16.87 -10.93
CA ARG A 131 8.09 15.43 -11.21
C ARG A 131 6.90 14.68 -10.65
N GLN A 132 6.39 15.06 -9.48
CA GLN A 132 5.17 14.46 -8.93
C GLN A 132 3.96 14.69 -9.85
N GLN A 133 3.78 15.90 -10.37
CA GLN A 133 2.69 16.21 -11.31
C GLN A 133 2.78 15.37 -12.58
N HIS A 134 3.98 15.23 -13.17
CA HIS A 134 4.18 14.34 -14.32
C HIS A 134 3.81 12.88 -14.02
N LEU A 135 4.14 12.39 -12.82
CA LEU A 135 3.77 11.03 -12.40
C LEU A 135 2.24 10.89 -12.24
N PHE A 136 1.55 11.88 -11.68
CA PHE A 136 0.09 11.83 -11.54
C PHE A 136 -0.65 11.87 -12.88
N LEU A 137 -0.19 12.68 -13.83
CA LEU A 137 -0.75 12.72 -15.18
C LEU A 137 -0.59 11.37 -15.90
N ALA A 138 0.61 10.79 -15.83
CA ALA A 138 0.86 9.46 -16.39
C ALA A 138 0.01 8.37 -15.70
N ALA A 139 -0.13 8.46 -14.37
CA ALA A 139 -0.99 7.55 -13.61
C ALA A 139 -2.46 7.66 -14.05
N ASP A 140 -3.00 8.86 -14.22
CA ASP A 140 -4.37 9.04 -14.69
C ASP A 140 -4.62 8.44 -16.08
N GLN A 141 -3.66 8.63 -17.00
CA GLN A 141 -3.74 8.01 -18.33
C GLN A 141 -3.72 6.48 -18.25
N ALA A 142 -2.82 5.92 -17.42
CA ALA A 142 -2.75 4.47 -17.21
C ALA A 142 -4.06 3.92 -16.61
N LEU A 143 -4.68 4.64 -15.67
CA LEU A 143 -5.93 4.22 -15.01
C LEU A 143 -7.14 4.22 -15.94
N VAL A 144 -7.16 5.08 -16.97
CA VAL A 144 -8.18 5.00 -18.04
C VAL A 144 -8.06 3.67 -18.78
N THR A 145 -6.85 3.31 -19.22
CA THR A 145 -6.58 2.05 -19.92
C THR A 145 -6.90 0.85 -19.03
N ILE A 146 -6.39 0.81 -17.81
CA ILE A 146 -6.61 -0.28 -16.84
C ILE A 146 -8.11 -0.47 -16.60
N ALA A 147 -8.87 0.60 -16.32
CA ALA A 147 -10.30 0.47 -16.08
C ALA A 147 -11.06 -0.05 -17.31
N GLY A 148 -10.69 0.38 -18.53
CA GLY A 148 -11.25 -0.15 -19.77
C GLY A 148 -11.02 -1.65 -19.94
N GLN A 149 -9.80 -2.10 -19.69
CA GLN A 149 -9.43 -3.52 -19.75
C GLN A 149 -10.17 -4.36 -18.69
N LEU A 150 -10.32 -3.83 -17.47
CA LEU A 150 -11.04 -4.50 -16.39
C LEU A 150 -12.54 -4.63 -16.69
N LYS A 151 -13.19 -3.61 -17.29
CA LYS A 151 -14.59 -3.69 -17.73
C LYS A 151 -14.83 -4.81 -18.74
N GLN A 152 -13.85 -5.05 -19.61
CA GLN A 152 -13.88 -6.13 -20.60
C GLN A 152 -13.41 -7.48 -20.06
N LYS A 153 -13.03 -7.55 -18.78
CA LYS A 153 -12.44 -8.75 -18.13
C LYS A 153 -11.26 -9.33 -18.90
N ILE A 154 -10.45 -8.46 -19.51
CA ILE A 154 -9.19 -8.87 -20.13
C ILE A 154 -8.32 -9.52 -19.06
N SER A 155 -7.76 -10.69 -19.38
CA SER A 155 -6.85 -11.41 -18.50
C SER A 155 -5.41 -11.24 -18.96
N GLY A 156 -4.47 -11.58 -18.09
CA GLY A 156 -3.04 -11.56 -18.37
C GLY A 156 -2.26 -10.63 -17.47
N ASP A 157 -0.98 -10.55 -17.76
CA ASP A 157 -0.02 -9.79 -17.00
C ASP A 157 0.38 -8.52 -17.76
N HIS A 158 -0.21 -7.40 -17.35
CA HIS A 158 -0.09 -6.08 -17.94
C HIS A 158 0.81 -5.15 -17.09
N ASP A 159 1.57 -5.69 -16.14
CA ASP A 159 2.55 -4.91 -15.38
C ASP A 159 3.79 -4.61 -16.24
N THR A 160 3.86 -3.34 -16.66
CA THR A 160 4.91 -2.80 -17.53
C THR A 160 6.15 -2.32 -16.77
N ASN A 161 6.15 -2.36 -15.44
CA ASN A 161 7.23 -1.84 -14.59
C ASN A 161 8.10 -2.97 -14.00
N LYS A 162 8.17 -4.09 -14.73
CA LYS A 162 9.07 -5.19 -14.42
C LYS A 162 10.44 -4.97 -15.04
N SER A 163 11.42 -5.61 -14.41
CA SER A 163 12.77 -5.71 -14.94
C SER A 163 13.10 -7.17 -15.24
N ALA A 164 13.92 -7.42 -16.27
CA ALA A 164 14.50 -8.75 -16.51
C ALA A 164 15.30 -9.25 -15.29
N LEU A 165 15.83 -8.33 -14.49
CA LEU A 165 16.56 -8.61 -13.24
C LEU A 165 15.65 -8.73 -12.01
N ALA A 166 14.32 -8.74 -12.18
CA ALA A 166 13.36 -8.80 -11.07
C ALA A 166 13.67 -9.90 -10.02
N PRO A 167 14.06 -11.14 -10.39
CA PRO A 167 14.45 -12.15 -9.40
C PRO A 167 15.64 -11.74 -8.53
N LEU A 168 16.70 -11.22 -9.14
CA LEU A 168 17.90 -10.80 -8.45
C LEU A 168 17.63 -9.59 -7.53
N LEU A 169 16.95 -8.58 -8.07
CA LEU A 169 16.56 -7.38 -7.32
C LEU A 169 15.69 -7.74 -6.11
N THR A 170 14.73 -8.65 -6.29
CA THR A 170 13.87 -9.09 -5.19
C THR A 170 14.64 -9.92 -4.17
N ALA A 171 15.53 -10.83 -4.61
CA ALA A 171 16.35 -11.64 -3.71
C ALA A 171 17.25 -10.78 -2.82
N PHE A 172 17.74 -9.65 -3.34
CA PHE A 172 18.50 -8.68 -2.57
C PHE A 172 17.62 -7.80 -1.66
N ALA A 173 16.53 -7.24 -2.17
CA ALA A 173 15.74 -6.24 -1.45
C ALA A 173 14.79 -6.83 -0.39
N ALA A 174 14.17 -7.99 -0.64
CA ALA A 174 13.16 -8.54 0.26
C ALA A 174 13.71 -8.91 1.65
N PRO A 175 14.94 -9.47 1.81
CA PRO A 175 15.57 -9.64 3.11
C PRO A 175 15.80 -8.33 3.86
N LEU A 176 16.18 -7.26 3.15
CA LEU A 176 16.35 -5.93 3.74
C LEU A 176 15.03 -5.41 4.32
N TYR A 177 13.91 -5.62 3.64
CA TYR A 177 12.59 -5.30 4.19
C TYR A 177 12.25 -6.15 5.40
N LYS A 178 12.43 -7.48 5.32
CA LYS A 178 12.12 -8.39 6.43
C LYS A 178 12.87 -8.00 7.70
N ASN A 179 14.16 -7.70 7.59
CA ASN A 179 15.03 -7.42 8.73
C ASN A 179 15.02 -5.93 9.14
N GLY A 180 14.73 -5.03 8.20
CA GLY A 180 14.74 -3.58 8.39
C GLY A 180 13.41 -3.01 8.88
N ARG A 181 12.38 -3.83 9.09
CA ARG A 181 11.05 -3.47 9.61
C ARG A 181 10.99 -3.20 11.12
N LYS A 182 12.14 -2.98 11.75
CA LYS A 182 12.22 -2.79 13.19
C LYS A 182 11.59 -1.47 13.62
N THR A 183 11.16 -1.41 14.87
CA THR A 183 10.55 -0.20 15.44
C THR A 183 11.48 0.58 16.36
N ASP A 184 12.57 -0.04 16.84
CA ASP A 184 13.54 0.58 17.74
C ASP A 184 14.14 1.92 17.26
N PRO A 185 14.26 2.21 15.95
CA PRO A 185 14.78 3.50 15.50
C PRO A 185 13.70 4.59 15.43
N PHE A 186 12.42 4.27 15.63
CA PHE A 186 11.39 5.30 15.70
C PHE A 186 11.49 6.07 17.02
N TYR A 187 11.38 7.40 16.93
CA TYR A 187 11.26 8.28 18.08
C TYR A 187 10.45 9.51 17.70
N ALA A 188 9.90 10.20 18.71
CA ALA A 188 9.33 11.53 18.56
C ALA A 188 10.26 12.58 19.18
N THR A 189 10.42 13.71 18.50
CA THR A 189 11.13 14.89 19.02
C THR A 189 10.22 15.72 19.93
N ASP A 190 10.78 16.74 20.57
CA ASP A 190 10.02 17.69 21.41
C ASP A 190 9.07 18.60 20.62
N ARG A 191 9.03 18.49 19.29
CA ARG A 191 7.98 19.11 18.47
C ARG A 191 6.62 18.41 18.64
N CYS A 192 6.57 17.25 19.28
CA CYS A 192 5.33 16.48 19.42
C CYS A 192 4.28 17.27 20.21
N THR A 193 3.07 17.36 19.64
CA THR A 193 1.93 18.07 20.24
C THR A 193 0.94 17.13 20.93
N ASN A 194 1.30 15.85 21.10
CA ASN A 194 0.47 14.81 21.71
C ASN A 194 -0.92 14.62 21.05
N CYS A 195 -1.06 15.00 19.77
CA CYS A 195 -2.35 14.99 19.05
C CYS A 195 -2.96 13.59 18.77
N GLY A 196 -2.23 12.50 19.06
CA GLY A 196 -2.69 11.12 18.89
C GLY A 196 -2.87 10.63 17.44
N LEU A 197 -2.58 11.45 16.42
CA LEU A 197 -2.82 11.05 15.03
C LEU A 197 -2.07 9.78 14.65
N CYS A 198 -0.81 9.65 15.07
CA CYS A 198 0.04 8.50 14.76
C CYS A 198 -0.51 7.16 15.27
N GLU A 199 -1.12 7.15 16.46
CA GLU A 199 -1.82 5.98 17.03
C GLU A 199 -3.07 5.66 16.21
N ARG A 200 -3.92 6.66 15.95
CA ARG A 200 -5.19 6.45 15.22
C ARG A 200 -4.99 5.84 13.84
N ILE A 201 -3.99 6.32 13.09
CA ILE A 201 -3.69 5.89 11.72
C ILE A 201 -2.74 4.68 11.64
N CYS A 202 -2.20 4.19 12.77
CA CYS A 202 -1.25 3.08 12.75
C CYS A 202 -1.97 1.82 12.27
N PRO A 203 -1.62 1.29 11.08
CA PRO A 203 -2.38 0.20 10.51
C PRO A 203 -2.01 -1.16 11.15
N ASP A 204 -0.89 -1.22 11.86
CA ASP A 204 -0.48 -2.37 12.68
C ASP A 204 -1.01 -2.30 14.12
N ASN A 205 -1.63 -1.17 14.54
CA ASN A 205 -2.09 -0.91 15.90
C ASN A 205 -1.02 -1.10 17.00
N ILE A 206 0.19 -0.59 16.77
CA ILE A 206 1.34 -0.76 17.69
C ILE A 206 1.84 0.53 18.34
N ILE A 207 1.22 1.67 18.08
CA ILE A 207 1.64 2.95 18.66
C ILE A 207 0.68 3.27 19.79
N ALA A 208 1.20 3.50 20.99
CA ALA A 208 0.46 4.02 22.14
C ALA A 208 1.02 5.37 22.58
N LEU A 209 0.27 6.18 23.33
CA LEU A 209 0.72 7.47 23.85
C LEU A 209 0.79 7.50 25.40
N PRO A 210 1.63 6.68 26.06
CA PRO A 210 1.88 6.88 27.49
C PRO A 210 2.46 8.29 27.70
N ASP A 211 1.87 9.05 28.61
CA ASP A 211 2.28 10.44 28.92
C ASP A 211 2.23 11.38 27.70
N GLY A 212 1.38 11.08 26.71
CA GLY A 212 1.16 11.89 25.52
C GLY A 212 2.21 11.73 24.41
N LYS A 213 3.30 10.99 24.61
CA LYS A 213 4.33 10.76 23.58
C LYS A 213 4.20 9.37 22.94
N PRO A 214 4.40 9.23 21.61
CA PRO A 214 4.22 7.95 20.94
C PRO A 214 5.32 6.95 21.33
N VAL A 215 4.90 5.72 21.64
CA VAL A 215 5.75 4.55 21.90
C VAL A 215 5.30 3.40 21.00
N TRP A 216 6.26 2.73 20.35
CA TRP A 216 6.01 1.61 19.44
C TRP A 216 6.13 0.27 20.19
N ASN A 217 5.00 -0.31 20.58
CA ASN A 217 4.89 -1.47 21.48
C ASN A 217 5.03 -2.83 20.77
N ALA A 218 5.79 -2.91 19.69
CA ALA A 218 6.10 -4.17 19.00
C ALA A 218 7.48 -4.06 18.36
N PRO A 219 8.29 -5.13 18.29
CA PRO A 219 9.65 -5.06 17.73
C PRO A 219 9.68 -4.85 16.21
N TYR A 220 8.58 -5.15 15.52
CA TYR A 220 8.45 -5.01 14.07
C TYR A 220 7.10 -4.43 13.70
N CYS A 221 7.05 -3.73 12.56
CA CYS A 221 5.83 -3.24 11.95
C CYS A 221 5.83 -3.47 10.44
N THR A 222 4.75 -3.09 9.76
CA THR A 222 4.70 -3.11 8.28
C THR A 222 5.71 -2.13 7.67
N HIS A 223 6.23 -1.17 8.45
CA HIS A 223 7.19 -0.13 8.09
C HIS A 223 6.70 0.72 6.92
N CYS A 224 5.42 1.09 6.99
CA CYS A 224 4.72 1.88 5.98
C CYS A 224 4.94 3.40 6.11
N LEU A 225 5.54 3.83 7.22
CA LEU A 225 5.88 5.22 7.54
C LEU A 225 4.68 6.18 7.63
N ALA A 226 3.44 5.68 7.74
CA ALA A 226 2.24 6.53 7.86
C ALA A 226 2.36 7.53 9.03
N CYS A 227 2.79 7.08 10.21
CA CYS A 227 2.98 7.93 11.39
C CYS A 227 4.00 9.05 11.15
N LEU A 228 5.07 8.75 10.42
CA LEU A 228 6.15 9.69 10.11
C LEU A 228 5.72 10.72 9.06
N HIS A 229 5.11 10.28 7.96
CA HIS A 229 4.68 11.16 6.87
C HIS A 229 3.50 12.07 7.24
N ARG A 230 2.61 11.60 8.12
CA ARG A 230 1.38 12.31 8.46
C ARG A 230 1.46 13.09 9.76
N CYS A 231 2.60 13.06 10.46
CA CYS A 231 2.76 13.88 11.65
C CYS A 231 2.71 15.37 11.25
N PRO A 232 1.72 16.16 11.71
CA PRO A 232 1.51 17.53 11.24
C PRO A 232 2.64 18.48 11.63
N VAL A 233 3.40 18.11 12.66
CA VAL A 233 4.55 18.85 13.20
C VAL A 233 5.86 18.10 12.96
N GLU A 234 5.85 17.08 12.09
CA GLU A 234 7.01 16.27 11.70
C GLU A 234 7.87 15.74 12.85
N ALA A 235 7.27 15.55 14.03
CA ALA A 235 7.97 15.16 15.24
C ALA A 235 8.52 13.72 15.18
N ILE A 236 7.89 12.84 14.40
CA ILE A 236 8.29 11.42 14.32
C ILE A 236 9.43 11.25 13.32
N GLN A 237 10.48 10.53 13.73
CA GLN A 237 11.66 10.24 12.92
C GLN A 237 11.99 8.74 12.96
N TYR A 238 12.78 8.28 11.99
CA TYR A 238 13.36 6.93 11.96
C TYR A 238 14.89 7.03 11.87
N GLY A 239 15.55 6.88 13.02
CA GLY A 239 16.98 7.17 13.18
C GLY A 239 17.34 8.61 12.76
N ARG A 240 18.57 8.80 12.28
CA ARG A 240 19.04 10.11 11.81
C ARG A 240 18.72 10.37 10.32
N ARG A 241 18.34 9.34 9.56
CA ARG A 241 18.21 9.40 8.09
C ARG A 241 17.03 10.22 7.61
N THR A 242 15.98 10.37 8.43
CA THR A 242 14.73 11.04 8.04
C THR A 242 14.64 12.49 8.50
N VAL A 243 15.61 12.97 9.28
CA VAL A 243 15.55 14.30 9.94
C VAL A 243 15.51 15.44 8.93
N ALA A 244 16.33 15.37 7.88
CA ALA A 244 16.41 16.38 6.82
C ALA A 244 15.57 16.02 5.57
N LYS A 245 14.63 15.07 5.69
CA LYS A 245 13.86 14.55 4.56
C LYS A 245 12.44 15.10 4.54
N THR A 246 12.05 15.63 3.40
CA THR A 246 10.69 16.09 3.11
C THR A 246 9.66 14.99 3.35
N ARG A 247 8.52 15.35 3.95
CA ARG A 247 7.38 14.43 4.10
C ARG A 247 6.60 14.33 2.80
N TYR A 248 5.75 13.30 2.71
CA TYR A 248 4.96 13.05 1.52
C TYR A 248 3.61 12.49 1.92
N VAL A 249 2.57 13.20 1.51
CA VAL A 249 1.20 12.72 1.48
C VAL A 249 0.69 13.06 0.09
N ASN A 250 0.05 12.08 -0.57
CA ASN A 250 -0.52 12.28 -1.89
C ASN A 250 -1.57 13.42 -1.81
N PRO A 251 -1.40 14.53 -2.55
CA PRO A 251 -2.23 15.71 -2.43
C PRO A 251 -3.62 15.55 -3.07
N HIS A 252 -3.84 14.47 -3.84
CA HIS A 252 -5.09 14.23 -4.56
C HIS A 252 -6.07 13.33 -3.82
N VAL A 253 -5.78 12.97 -2.57
CA VAL A 253 -6.68 12.16 -1.74
C VAL A 253 -6.92 12.83 -0.41
N THR A 254 -8.18 12.85 0.01
CA THR A 254 -8.52 13.11 1.41
C THR A 254 -8.36 11.81 2.17
N TRP A 255 -7.54 11.82 3.22
CA TRP A 255 -7.37 10.63 4.04
C TRP A 255 -8.62 10.44 4.92
N PRO A 256 -9.21 9.24 4.95
CA PRO A 256 -10.24 8.94 5.93
C PRO A 256 -9.57 8.94 7.30
N VAL A 257 -9.90 9.96 8.12
CA VAL A 257 -9.41 10.11 9.50
C VAL A 257 -10.38 9.45 10.46
#